data_AF-A0A837G6C5-F1
#
_entry.id   AF-A0A837G6C5-F1
#
_cell.length_a   1.000
_cell.length_b   1.000
_cell.length_c   1.000
_cell.angle_alpha   90.00
_cell.angle_beta   90.00
_cell.angle_gamma   90.00
#
_symmetry.space_group_name_H-M   'P 1'
#
loop_
_entity.id
_entity.type
_entity.pdbx_description
1 polymer ?
#
loop_
_entity_poly.entity_id
_entity_poly.type
_entity_poly.pdbx_seq_one_letter_code
_entity_poly.pdbx_strand_id
1 'polypeptide(L)'
;MSKSSKLHNEDKLVKKALEIGEKMAKMQDFDLPRSPQPVRVKAVYLFLVDAKQIAPLPDSKLDGTNIKHRLALWIHSALPDNDPLK
;
A
#
# COMPACT_ATOMS: atom_id res chain seq x y z
N MET A 1 14.70 12.89 -10.47
CA MET A 1 14.14 11.52 -10.57
C MET A 1 12.66 11.65 -10.90
N SER A 2 12.35 11.90 -12.18
CA SER A 2 10.98 12.18 -12.62
C SER A 2 10.56 11.09 -13.59
N LYS A 3 9.98 10.02 -13.07
CA LYS A 3 9.15 9.14 -13.88
C LYS A 3 7.83 8.98 -13.13
N SER A 4 6.84 9.74 -13.59
CA SER A 4 5.44 9.42 -13.33
C SER A 4 5.14 8.13 -14.10
N SER A 5 5.58 7.00 -13.54
CA SER A 5 5.21 5.68 -14.05
C SER A 5 3.70 5.60 -13.89
N LYS A 6 2.97 5.69 -15.01
CA LYS A 6 1.55 5.35 -15.02
C LYS A 6 1.48 3.89 -14.58
N LEU A 7 1.05 3.66 -13.34
CA LEU A 7 0.85 2.32 -12.81
C LEU A 7 -0.34 1.72 -13.55
N HIS A 8 -0.08 0.73 -14.39
CA HIS A 8 -1.15 -0.08 -14.95
C HIS A 8 -1.72 -0.97 -13.83
N ASN A 9 -3.04 -1.18 -13.85
CA ASN A 9 -3.73 -2.04 -12.88
C ASN A 9 -3.64 -1.59 -11.41
N GLU A 10 -3.69 -0.29 -11.14
CA GLU A 10 -3.60 0.26 -9.78
C GLU A 10 -4.55 -0.42 -8.78
N ASP A 11 -5.80 -0.71 -9.15
CA ASP A 11 -6.73 -1.43 -8.27
C ASP A 11 -6.26 -2.84 -7.89
N LYS A 12 -5.60 -3.56 -8.81
CA LYS A 12 -5.03 -4.88 -8.52
C LYS A 12 -3.81 -4.76 -7.62
N LEU A 13 -2.96 -3.76 -7.85
CA LEU A 13 -1.82 -3.45 -7.00
C LEU A 13 -2.29 -3.10 -5.58
N VAL A 14 -3.31 -2.25 -5.41
CA VAL A 14 -3.87 -1.93 -4.09
C VAL A 14 -4.37 -3.19 -3.38
N LYS A 15 -5.11 -4.06 -4.06
CA LYS A 15 -5.55 -5.35 -3.48
C LYS A 15 -4.37 -6.20 -3.04
N LYS A 16 -3.33 -6.30 -3.87
CA LYS A 16 -2.12 -7.04 -3.52
C LYS A 16 -1.38 -6.42 -2.34
N ALA A 17 -1.29 -5.09 -2.29
CA ALA A 17 -0.68 -4.36 -1.20
C ALA A 17 -1.41 -4.61 0.13
N LEU A 18 -2.75 -4.67 0.12
CA LEU A 18 -3.55 -5.04 1.30
C LEU A 18 -3.22 -6.46 1.76
N GLU A 19 -3.18 -7.43 0.84
CA GLU A 19 -2.85 -8.83 1.19
C GLU A 19 -1.48 -8.97 1.83
N ILE A 20 -0.45 -8.34 1.26
CA ILE A 20 0.92 -8.42 1.79
C ILE A 20 1.03 -7.61 3.08
N GLY A 21 0.46 -6.41 3.13
CA GLY A 21 0.44 -5.57 4.32
C GLY A 21 -0.22 -6.24 5.53
N GLU A 22 -1.37 -6.89 5.34
CA GLU A 22 -2.05 -7.67 6.38
C GLU A 22 -1.23 -8.87 6.85
N LYS A 23 -0.58 -9.59 5.93
CA LYS A 23 0.31 -10.70 6.30
C LYS A 23 1.51 -10.22 7.09
N MET A 24 2.14 -9.12 6.68
CA MET A 24 3.28 -8.54 7.39
C MET A 24 2.88 -8.03 8.77
N ALA A 25 1.73 -7.35 8.89
CA ALA A 25 1.20 -6.92 10.19
C ALA A 25 1.00 -8.13 11.12
N LYS A 26 0.38 -9.20 10.60
CA LYS A 26 0.17 -10.44 11.37
C LYS A 26 1.48 -11.11 11.80
N MET A 27 2.53 -11.05 10.98
CA MET A 27 3.87 -11.56 11.35
C MET A 27 4.54 -10.74 12.45
N GLN A 28 4.09 -9.51 12.66
CA GLN A 28 4.55 -8.59 13.70
C GLN A 28 3.55 -8.57 14.88
N ASP A 29 2.68 -9.58 15.00
CA ASP A 29 1.63 -9.70 16.02
C ASP A 29 0.60 -8.54 16.03
N PHE A 30 0.47 -7.81 14.93
CA PHE A 30 -0.60 -6.83 14.71
C PHE A 30 -1.78 -7.46 13.96
N ASP A 31 -2.98 -7.38 14.54
CA ASP A 31 -4.22 -7.77 13.86
C ASP A 31 -4.91 -6.53 13.27
N LEU A 32 -4.94 -6.46 11.93
CA LEU A 32 -5.61 -5.37 11.24
C LEU A 32 -7.13 -5.62 11.21
N PRO A 33 -7.96 -4.57 11.35
CA PRO A 33 -9.39 -4.74 11.52
C PRO A 33 -10.03 -5.33 10.26
N ARG A 34 -10.92 -6.32 10.44
CA ARG A 34 -11.83 -6.81 9.40
C ARG A 34 -12.96 -5.81 9.14
N SER A 35 -12.60 -4.67 8.59
CA SER A 35 -13.50 -3.55 8.28
C SER A 35 -13.70 -3.39 6.76
N PRO A 36 -14.64 -2.53 6.33
CA PRO A 36 -14.78 -2.18 4.92
C PRO A 36 -13.45 -1.70 4.32
N GLN A 37 -13.31 -1.87 3.00
CA GLN A 37 -12.05 -1.65 2.29
C GLN A 37 -11.38 -0.29 2.57
N PRO A 38 -12.08 0.85 2.67
CA PRO A 38 -11.43 2.13 2.99
C PRO A 38 -10.69 2.14 4.33
N VAL A 39 -11.24 1.47 5.34
CA VAL A 39 -10.63 1.37 6.67
C VAL A 39 -9.39 0.48 6.61
N ARG A 40 -9.47 -0.65 5.91
CA ARG A 40 -8.33 -1.56 5.69
C ARG A 40 -7.18 -0.88 4.95
N VAL A 41 -7.50 -0.12 3.90
CA VAL A 41 -6.53 0.69 3.14
C VAL A 41 -5.77 1.65 4.06
N LYS A 42 -6.48 2.39 4.92
CA LYS A 42 -5.83 3.30 5.87
C LYS A 42 -5.01 2.55 6.92
N ALA A 43 -5.52 1.43 7.44
CA ALA A 43 -4.83 0.63 8.46
C ALA A 43 -3.51 0.06 7.93
N VAL A 44 -3.51 -0.54 6.74
CA VAL A 44 -2.29 -1.04 6.08
C VAL A 44 -1.31 0.10 5.81
N TYR A 45 -1.79 1.24 5.32
CA TYR A 45 -0.92 2.41 5.08
C TYR A 45 -0.22 2.87 6.37
N LEU A 46 -0.96 3.01 7.48
CA LEU A 46 -0.37 3.44 8.75
C LEU A 46 0.65 2.43 9.27
N PHE A 47 0.35 1.14 9.17
CA PHE A 47 1.30 0.08 9.51
C PHE A 47 2.60 0.17 8.69
N LEU A 48 2.50 0.38 7.38
CA LEU A 48 3.69 0.51 6.52
C LEU A 48 4.50 1.79 6.78
N VAL A 49 3.85 2.88 7.18
CA VAL A 49 4.54 4.10 7.62
C VAL A 49 5.31 3.84 8.91
N ASP A 50 4.68 3.19 9.88
CA ASP A 50 5.30 2.85 11.17
C ASP A 50 6.49 1.88 10.98
N ALA A 51 6.31 0.87 10.12
CA ALA A 51 7.34 -0.07 9.69
C ALA A 51 8.40 0.54 8.74
N LYS A 52 8.34 1.85 8.47
CA LYS A 52 9.26 2.61 7.61
C LYS A 52 9.39 2.07 6.18
N GLN A 53 8.38 1.34 5.70
CA GLN A 53 8.31 0.83 4.34
C GLN A 53 7.87 1.90 3.34
N ILE A 54 7.07 2.87 3.79
CA ILE A 54 6.61 4.01 2.99
C ILE A 54 6.77 5.31 3.76
N ALA A 55 7.08 6.39 3.04
CA ALA A 55 7.11 7.72 3.63
C ALA A 55 5.68 8.23 3.90
N PRO A 56 5.44 8.93 5.03
CA PRO A 56 4.15 9.51 5.30
C PRO A 56 3.78 10.58 4.26
N LEU A 57 2.51 10.58 3.87
CA LEU A 57 1.89 11.66 3.12
C LEU A 57 1.70 12.89 4.02
N PRO A 58 1.85 14.11 3.47
CA PRO A 58 1.48 15.32 4.18
C PRO A 58 -0.03 15.34 4.42
N ASP A 59 -0.48 16.01 5.48
CA ASP A 59 -1.90 16.07 5.87
C ASP A 59 -2.82 16.55 4.75
N SER A 60 -2.34 17.48 3.93
CA SER A 60 -3.06 18.01 2.76
C SER A 60 -3.32 16.98 1.66
N LYS A 61 -2.64 15.81 1.70
CA LYS A 61 -2.76 14.70 0.74
C LYS A 61 -3.15 13.40 1.43
N LEU A 62 -3.58 13.44 2.69
CA LEU A 62 -3.98 12.26 3.45
C LEU A 62 -5.42 11.85 3.11
N ASP A 63 -5.69 11.62 1.83
CA ASP A 63 -6.98 11.15 1.31
C ASP A 63 -6.89 9.72 0.77
N GLY A 64 -8.06 9.11 0.56
CA GLY A 64 -8.15 7.71 0.13
C GLY A 64 -7.50 7.43 -1.22
N THR A 65 -7.49 8.40 -2.16
CA THR A 65 -6.90 8.22 -3.48
C THR A 65 -5.37 8.23 -3.38
N ASN A 66 -4.81 9.20 -2.68
CA ASN A 66 -3.37 9.30 -2.46
C ASN A 66 -2.81 8.14 -1.63
N ILE A 67 -3.56 7.65 -0.63
CA ILE A 67 -3.16 6.48 0.14
C ILE A 67 -3.11 5.22 -0.76
N LYS A 68 -4.15 4.99 -1.57
CA LYS A 68 -4.16 3.87 -2.53
C LYS A 68 -2.96 3.94 -3.48
N HIS A 69 -2.67 5.12 -4.01
CA HIS A 69 -1.54 5.32 -4.90
C HIS A 69 -0.20 4.99 -4.23
N ARG A 70 0.00 5.39 -2.96
CA ARG A 70 1.19 5.04 -2.19
C ARG A 70 1.32 3.53 -1.99
N LEU A 71 0.24 2.84 -1.65
CA LEU A 71 0.23 1.38 -1.51
C LEU A 71 0.57 0.68 -2.83
N ALA A 72 0.02 1.17 -3.95
CA ALA A 72 0.29 0.63 -5.27
C ALA A 72 1.76 0.80 -5.69
N LEU A 73 2.34 1.99 -5.46
CA LEU A 73 3.77 2.24 -5.71
C LEU A 73 4.66 1.35 -4.85
N TRP A 74 4.33 1.20 -3.56
CA TRP A 74 5.09 0.37 -2.65
C TRP A 74 5.12 -1.08 -3.12
N ILE A 75 3.96 -1.68 -3.39
CA ILE A 75 3.93 -3.08 -3.81
C ILE A 75 4.57 -3.27 -5.19
N HIS A 76 4.35 -2.36 -6.13
CA HIS A 76 5.01 -2.40 -7.44
C HIS A 76 6.54 -2.37 -7.31
N SER A 77 7.08 -1.63 -6.35
CA SER A 77 8.52 -1.62 -6.07
C SER A 77 9.02 -2.90 -5.40
N ALA A 78 8.17 -3.57 -4.61
CA ALA A 78 8.49 -4.79 -3.90
C ALA A 78 8.34 -6.06 -4.76
N LEU A 79 7.51 -6.03 -5.80
CA LEU A 79 7.32 -7.15 -6.72
C LEU A 79 8.58 -7.39 -7.57
N PRO A 80 8.90 -8.65 -7.92
CA PRO A 80 9.99 -8.95 -8.85
C PRO A 80 9.67 -8.42 -10.26
N ASP A 81 10.71 -8.10 -11.05
CA ASP A 81 10.57 -7.52 -12.41
C ASP A 81 9.77 -8.39 -13.39
N ASN A 82 9.62 -9.68 -13.12
CA ASN A 82 8.85 -10.63 -13.94
C ASN A 82 7.41 -10.83 -13.43
N ASP A 83 6.93 -10.04 -12.48
CA ASP A 83 5.57 -10.15 -11.96
C ASP A 83 4.55 -9.56 -12.95
N PRO A 84 3.42 -10.24 -13.23
CA PRO A 84 2.40 -9.75 -14.17
C PRO A 84 1.68 -8.46 -13.75
N LEU A 85 1.87 -8.01 -12.50
CA LEU A 85 1.32 -6.76 -11.99
C LEU A 85 2.34 -5.60 -12.00
N LYS A 86 3.61 -5.87 -12.30
CA LYS A 86 4.67 -4.84 -12.37
C LYS A 86 4.79 -4.21 -13.77
#